data_AF-A0AAE4Q4F2-F1
#
_entry.id   AF-A0AAE4Q4F2-F1
#
_cell.length_a   1.000
_cell.length_b   1.000
_cell.length_c   1.000
_cell.angle_alpha   90.00
_cell.angle_beta   90.00
_cell.angle_gamma   90.00
#
_symmetry.space_group_name_H-M   'P 1'
#
loop_
_entity.id
_entity.type
_entity.pdbx_description
1 polymer ?
#
loop_
_entity_poly.entity_id
_entity_poly.type
_entity_poly.pdbx_seq_one_letter_code
_entity_poly.pdbx_strand_id
1 'polypeptide(L)'
;MKDLLKQYQAKPLGEKKRYAVFLPLILVNDDWHILYEVRSQHISQPGEVSFPGGRVESQETLQEAAVRETVEELTVDASQIQIWGEIDYLVQSSRTIHCFVGQLIIDDWKSIQPNEEVDRIFTVPLRQLLVTDPVYYRLEAAPIETTDFPFDRIRNGKDYQFSQQYRSIPFYENLEETIWGMTAQFTQCFIDILKKATQEE
;
A
#
# COMPACT_ATOMS: atom_id res chain seq x y z
N MET A 1 -32.22 -13.78 -16.94
CA MET A 1 -31.36 -12.57 -16.98
C MET A 1 -31.62 -11.63 -15.80
N LYS A 2 -32.83 -11.08 -15.61
CA LYS A 2 -33.12 -10.16 -14.49
C LYS A 2 -32.80 -10.73 -13.11
N ASP A 3 -33.25 -11.95 -12.81
CA ASP A 3 -33.03 -12.54 -11.47
C ASP A 3 -31.58 -12.98 -11.26
N LEU A 4 -30.87 -13.35 -12.34
CA LEU A 4 -29.42 -13.57 -12.31
C LEU A 4 -28.68 -12.29 -11.91
N LEU A 5 -29.00 -11.16 -12.53
CA LEU A 5 -28.35 -9.88 -12.22
C LEU A 5 -28.72 -9.35 -10.82
N LYS A 6 -29.88 -9.71 -10.27
CA LYS A 6 -30.24 -9.39 -8.87
C LYS A 6 -29.38 -10.13 -7.84
N GLN A 7 -28.92 -11.32 -8.18
CA GLN A 7 -28.08 -12.16 -7.31
C GLN A 7 -26.59 -11.98 -7.60
N TYR A 8 -26.24 -11.31 -8.70
CA TYR A 8 -24.86 -11.12 -9.10
C TYR A 8 -24.19 -10.05 -8.25
N GLN A 9 -23.10 -10.42 -7.59
CA GLN A 9 -22.26 -9.48 -6.86
C GLN A 9 -21.31 -8.78 -7.83
N ALA A 10 -21.41 -7.45 -7.91
CA ALA A 10 -20.49 -6.65 -8.71
C ALA A 10 -19.04 -6.83 -8.24
N LYS A 11 -18.11 -6.86 -9.20
CA LYS A 11 -16.67 -6.97 -8.97
C LYS A 11 -15.94 -5.99 -9.87
N PRO A 12 -14.73 -5.52 -9.49
CA PRO A 12 -13.93 -4.69 -10.37
C PRO A 12 -13.62 -5.44 -11.67
N LEU A 13 -13.91 -4.81 -12.80
CA LEU A 13 -13.65 -5.41 -14.10
C LEU A 13 -12.14 -5.45 -14.36
N GLY A 14 -11.59 -6.64 -14.62
CA GLY A 14 -10.17 -6.81 -14.92
C GLY A 14 -9.26 -6.95 -13.69
N GLU A 15 -9.81 -7.05 -12.48
CA GLU A 15 -9.04 -7.46 -11.30
C GLU A 15 -8.49 -8.89 -11.51
N LYS A 16 -7.17 -9.03 -11.37
CA LYS A 16 -6.47 -10.32 -11.49
C LYS A 16 -5.78 -10.73 -10.19
N LYS A 17 -5.45 -9.77 -9.33
CA LYS A 17 -4.71 -10.01 -8.09
C LYS A 17 -5.23 -9.09 -6.99
N ARG A 18 -5.35 -9.63 -5.79
CA ARG A 18 -5.71 -8.90 -4.58
C ARG A 18 -4.52 -8.98 -3.62
N TYR A 19 -4.21 -7.87 -3.01
CA TYR A 19 -3.13 -7.74 -2.04
C TYR A 19 -3.69 -7.12 -0.76
N ALA A 20 -3.11 -7.46 0.37
CA ALA A 20 -3.42 -6.87 1.65
C ALA A 20 -2.12 -6.51 2.36
N VAL A 21 -2.08 -5.30 2.90
CA VAL A 21 -0.95 -4.77 3.67
C VAL A 21 -1.42 -4.35 5.05
N PHE A 22 -0.50 -4.37 6.00
CA PHE A 22 -0.71 -3.90 7.36
C PHE A 22 0.15 -2.66 7.59
N LEU A 23 -0.45 -1.55 8.00
CA LEU A 23 0.23 -0.35 8.50
C LEU A 23 0.39 -0.52 10.02
N PRO A 24 1.55 -1.00 10.50
CA PRO A 24 1.79 -1.26 11.91
C PRO A 24 2.07 0.04 12.67
N LEU A 25 1.24 0.31 13.68
CA LEU A 25 1.53 1.29 14.72
C LEU A 25 2.24 0.60 15.89
N ILE A 26 3.34 1.18 16.34
CA ILE A 26 4.11 0.69 17.49
C ILE A 26 4.33 1.84 18.47
N LEU A 27 4.57 1.52 19.74
CA LEU A 27 5.00 2.49 20.74
C LEU A 27 6.52 2.46 20.88
N VAL A 28 7.16 3.61 20.74
CA VAL A 28 8.59 3.80 20.96
C VAL A 28 8.76 4.89 22.01
N ASN A 29 9.13 4.50 23.24
CA ASN A 29 9.21 5.42 24.39
C ASN A 29 7.89 6.22 24.58
N ASP A 30 6.76 5.52 24.60
CA ASP A 30 5.40 6.08 24.73
C ASP A 30 4.95 7.03 23.59
N ASP A 31 5.71 7.12 22.49
CA ASP A 31 5.33 7.87 21.29
C ASP A 31 4.92 6.92 20.16
N TRP A 32 3.87 7.27 19.42
CA TRP A 32 3.37 6.44 18.32
C TRP A 32 4.28 6.58 17.11
N HIS A 33 4.68 5.44 16.55
CA HIS A 33 5.47 5.35 15.33
C HIS A 33 4.76 4.44 14.32
N ILE A 34 4.99 4.68 13.04
CA ILE A 34 4.69 3.71 11.98
C ILE A 34 5.95 2.90 11.70
N LEU A 35 5.85 1.57 11.70
CA LEU A 35 6.93 0.68 11.29
C LEU A 35 6.87 0.42 9.78
N TYR A 36 8.04 0.46 9.14
CA TYR A 36 8.23 0.24 7.71
C TYR A 36 9.33 -0.79 7.47
N GLU A 37 9.29 -1.39 6.29
CA GLU A 37 10.28 -2.35 5.80
C GLU A 37 10.99 -1.78 4.57
N VAL A 38 12.24 -2.20 4.39
CA VAL A 38 12.96 -2.07 3.13
C VAL A 38 13.08 -3.46 2.52
N ARG A 39 12.53 -3.63 1.31
CA ARG A 39 12.49 -4.90 0.60
C ARG A 39 13.89 -5.38 0.20
N SER A 40 14.15 -6.67 0.33
CA SER A 40 15.44 -7.25 -0.04
C SER A 40 15.74 -7.12 -1.53
N GLN A 41 17.03 -7.23 -1.90
CA GLN A 41 17.46 -7.04 -3.29
C GLN A 41 17.05 -8.17 -4.25
N HIS A 42 16.58 -9.29 -3.70
CA HIS A 42 16.30 -10.52 -4.45
C HIS A 42 14.80 -10.72 -4.77
N ILE A 43 13.95 -9.80 -4.31
CA ILE A 43 12.50 -9.86 -4.55
C ILE A 43 12.03 -8.74 -5.49
N SER A 44 10.75 -8.77 -5.87
CA SER A 44 10.18 -7.68 -6.68
C SER A 44 10.21 -6.35 -5.92
N GLN A 45 10.47 -5.25 -6.66
CA GLN A 45 10.63 -3.91 -6.09
C GLN A 45 11.77 -3.83 -5.06
N PRO A 46 13.00 -4.22 -5.45
CA PRO A 46 14.13 -4.32 -4.54
C PRO A 46 14.50 -2.95 -3.96
N GLY A 47 14.70 -2.89 -2.64
CA GLY A 47 15.06 -1.67 -1.92
C GLY A 47 13.93 -0.65 -1.77
N GLU A 48 12.70 -0.94 -2.22
CA GLU A 48 11.57 -0.04 -1.99
C GLU A 48 11.09 -0.14 -0.54
N VAL A 49 10.62 0.99 0.00
CA VAL A 49 9.96 1.05 1.30
C VAL A 49 8.54 0.51 1.19
N SER A 50 8.19 -0.46 2.03
CA SER A 50 6.84 -1.05 2.09
C SER A 50 6.32 -1.18 3.51
N PHE A 51 5.03 -1.43 3.59
CA PHE A 51 4.39 -2.07 4.73
C PHE A 51 4.49 -3.59 4.58
N PRO A 52 4.45 -4.35 5.69
CA PRO A 52 4.27 -5.79 5.62
C PRO A 52 3.01 -6.11 4.85
N GLY A 53 3.07 -7.12 3.99
CA GLY A 53 1.93 -7.55 3.22
C GLY A 53 2.26 -8.13 1.86
N GLY A 54 1.29 -8.86 1.34
CA GLY A 54 1.47 -9.63 0.14
C GLY A 54 0.16 -10.02 -0.51
N ARG A 55 0.24 -11.09 -1.29
CA ARG A 55 -0.86 -11.50 -2.15
C ARG A 55 -1.85 -12.31 -1.34
N VAL A 56 -3.13 -12.00 -1.52
CA VAL A 56 -4.21 -12.78 -0.92
C VAL A 56 -4.28 -14.15 -1.60
N GLU A 57 -4.13 -15.20 -0.80
CA GLU A 57 -4.19 -16.59 -1.20
C GLU A 57 -5.62 -17.12 -1.31
N SER A 58 -5.75 -18.37 -1.75
CA SER A 58 -7.05 -19.02 -1.81
C SER A 58 -7.55 -19.35 -0.40
N GLN A 59 -8.79 -18.98 -0.10
CA GLN A 59 -9.52 -19.30 1.14
C GLN A 59 -9.21 -18.43 2.36
N GLU A 60 -8.43 -17.35 2.21
CA GLU A 60 -8.27 -16.35 3.26
C GLU A 60 -9.03 -15.05 2.95
N THR A 61 -9.40 -14.33 4.00
CA THR A 61 -9.87 -12.95 3.95
C THR A 61 -8.71 -11.99 3.73
N LEU A 62 -9.02 -10.75 3.35
CA LEU A 62 -8.02 -9.69 3.19
C LEU A 62 -7.25 -9.43 4.49
N GLN A 63 -7.93 -9.45 5.63
CA GLN A 63 -7.31 -9.23 6.93
C GLN A 63 -6.40 -10.40 7.33
N GLU A 64 -6.83 -11.64 7.08
CA GLU A 64 -6.00 -12.84 7.34
C GLU A 64 -4.72 -12.82 6.50
N ALA A 65 -4.81 -12.40 5.23
CA ALA A 65 -3.64 -12.22 4.37
C ALA A 65 -2.65 -11.20 4.94
N ALA A 66 -3.12 -10.02 5.36
CA ALA A 66 -2.26 -9.00 5.95
C ALA A 66 -1.55 -9.51 7.23
N VAL A 67 -2.28 -10.25 8.09
CA VAL A 67 -1.71 -10.83 9.32
C VAL A 67 -0.68 -11.92 9.00
N ARG A 68 -1.00 -12.85 8.10
CA ARG A 68 -0.09 -13.94 7.70
C ARG A 68 1.22 -13.39 7.14
N GLU A 69 1.14 -12.47 6.19
CA GLU A 69 2.31 -11.86 5.55
C GLU A 69 3.15 -11.10 6.59
N THR A 70 2.52 -10.34 7.49
CA THR A 70 3.24 -9.66 8.60
C THR A 70 3.97 -10.65 9.51
N VAL A 71 3.32 -11.77 9.86
CA VAL A 71 3.92 -12.83 10.68
C VAL A 71 5.13 -13.45 9.97
N GLU A 72 5.00 -13.73 8.68
CA GLU A 72 6.05 -14.33 7.86
C GLU A 72 7.24 -13.38 7.66
N GLU A 73 6.98 -12.15 7.23
CA GLU A 73 8.01 -11.13 6.92
C GLU A 73 8.73 -10.64 8.18
N LEU A 74 8.01 -10.35 9.27
CA LEU A 74 8.60 -9.83 10.51
C LEU A 74 8.98 -10.92 11.52
N THR A 75 8.63 -12.18 11.28
CA THR A 75 8.86 -13.30 12.24
C THR A 75 8.28 -12.98 13.63
N VAL A 76 7.07 -12.44 13.68
CA VAL A 76 6.31 -12.10 14.91
C VAL A 76 5.16 -13.07 15.14
N ASP A 77 4.64 -13.14 16.36
CA ASP A 77 3.45 -13.96 16.65
C ASP A 77 2.16 -13.21 16.26
N ALA A 78 1.18 -13.93 15.71
CA ALA A 78 -0.10 -13.33 15.32
C ALA A 78 -0.85 -12.64 16.48
N SER A 79 -0.66 -13.11 17.73
CA SER A 79 -1.22 -12.48 18.93
C SER A 79 -0.65 -11.09 19.23
N GLN A 80 0.49 -10.73 18.62
CA GLN A 80 1.07 -9.40 18.71
C GLN A 80 0.39 -8.41 17.75
N ILE A 81 -0.45 -8.86 16.82
CA ILE A 81 -1.07 -8.01 15.81
C ILE A 81 -2.53 -7.74 16.20
N GLN A 82 -2.83 -6.48 16.47
CA GLN A 82 -4.18 -6.01 16.74
C GLN A 82 -4.66 -5.09 15.62
N ILE A 83 -5.45 -5.63 14.69
CA ILE A 83 -6.09 -4.83 13.64
C ILE A 83 -7.20 -3.96 14.25
N TRP A 84 -7.17 -2.65 13.93
CA TRP A 84 -8.19 -1.69 14.35
C TRP A 84 -9.22 -1.42 13.26
N GLY A 85 -8.81 -1.45 11.99
CA GLY A 85 -9.71 -1.27 10.85
C GLY A 85 -9.00 -1.26 9.50
N GLU A 86 -9.79 -1.13 8.44
CA GLU A 86 -9.32 -0.94 7.07
C GLU A 86 -9.51 0.52 6.65
N ILE A 87 -8.51 1.12 6.00
CA ILE A 87 -8.60 2.46 5.38
C ILE A 87 -8.89 2.35 3.88
N ASP A 88 -9.03 3.48 3.18
CA ASP A 88 -9.25 3.51 1.73
C ASP A 88 -8.23 2.63 0.98
N TYR A 89 -8.69 1.84 0.01
CA TYR A 89 -7.87 0.90 -0.74
C TYR A 89 -7.50 1.42 -2.13
N LEU A 90 -6.40 0.92 -2.70
CA LEU A 90 -5.94 1.31 -4.03
C LEU A 90 -6.45 0.34 -5.10
N VAL A 91 -6.86 0.90 -6.25
CA VAL A 91 -7.17 0.14 -7.48
C VAL A 91 -6.18 0.58 -8.56
N GLN A 92 -5.24 -0.30 -8.90
CA GLN A 92 -4.19 0.00 -9.86
C GLN A 92 -4.09 -1.07 -10.95
N SER A 93 -4.45 -0.69 -12.17
CA SER A 93 -4.44 -1.55 -13.34
C SER A 93 -5.32 -2.80 -13.13
N SER A 94 -4.72 -3.97 -12.88
CA SER A 94 -5.44 -5.24 -12.65
C SER A 94 -5.28 -5.73 -11.22
N ARG A 95 -4.98 -4.84 -10.27
CA ARG A 95 -4.70 -5.18 -8.87
C ARG A 95 -5.47 -4.27 -7.93
N THR A 96 -5.92 -4.84 -6.82
CA THR A 96 -6.42 -4.10 -5.66
C THR A 96 -5.49 -4.33 -4.49
N ILE A 97 -5.25 -3.28 -3.71
CA ILE A 97 -4.36 -3.30 -2.55
C ILE A 97 -5.15 -2.72 -1.38
N HIS A 98 -5.42 -3.55 -0.39
CA HIS A 98 -6.17 -3.22 0.83
C HIS A 98 -5.21 -2.92 1.97
N CYS A 99 -5.47 -1.89 2.78
CA CYS A 99 -4.59 -1.48 3.85
C CYS A 99 -5.32 -1.55 5.20
N PHE A 100 -4.83 -2.40 6.08
CA PHE A 100 -5.30 -2.51 7.45
C PHE A 100 -4.41 -1.70 8.37
N VAL A 101 -4.99 -0.99 9.32
CA VAL A 101 -4.27 -0.20 10.32
C VAL A 101 -4.51 -0.84 11.68
N GLY A 102 -3.49 -0.86 12.52
CA GLY A 102 -3.59 -1.43 13.85
C GLY A 102 -2.28 -1.38 14.62
N GLN A 103 -2.29 -1.94 15.81
CA GLN A 103 -1.11 -1.99 16.67
C GLN A 103 -0.34 -3.29 16.47
N LEU A 104 0.98 -3.17 16.35
CA LEU A 104 1.91 -4.27 16.55
C LEU A 104 2.47 -4.15 17.98
N ILE A 105 2.11 -5.10 18.85
CA ILE A 105 2.44 -5.12 20.27
C ILE A 105 3.81 -5.77 20.45
N ILE A 106 4.82 -4.94 20.66
CA ILE A 106 6.23 -5.31 20.80
C ILE A 106 6.89 -4.44 21.87
N ASP A 107 7.77 -5.03 22.67
CA ASP A 107 8.51 -4.30 23.70
C ASP A 107 9.66 -3.48 23.08
N ASP A 108 10.43 -4.09 22.18
CA ASP A 108 11.50 -3.44 21.42
C ASP A 108 11.43 -3.86 19.95
N TRP A 109 11.08 -2.92 19.07
CA TRP A 109 11.04 -3.19 17.63
C TRP A 109 12.39 -3.56 17.04
N LYS A 110 13.50 -3.17 17.67
CA LYS A 110 14.84 -3.52 17.21
C LYS A 110 15.19 -4.98 17.46
N SER A 111 14.40 -5.70 18.27
CA SER A 111 14.57 -7.14 18.46
C SER A 111 13.91 -7.98 17.37
N ILE A 112 13.09 -7.38 16.50
CA ILE A 112 12.48 -8.07 15.37
C ILE A 112 13.59 -8.53 14.42
N GLN A 113 13.57 -9.80 14.07
CA GLN A 113 14.46 -10.42 13.10
C GLN A 113 13.62 -10.80 11.89
N PRO A 114 13.49 -9.91 10.90
CA PRO A 114 12.64 -10.21 9.76
C PRO A 114 13.32 -11.28 8.87
N ASN A 115 12.53 -11.90 8.00
CA ASN A 115 13.01 -12.98 7.12
C ASN A 115 13.80 -12.42 5.91
N GLU A 116 14.19 -13.29 4.97
CA GLU A 116 14.98 -12.94 3.79
C GLU A 116 14.31 -11.99 2.79
N GLU A 117 13.01 -11.75 2.91
CA GLU A 117 12.28 -10.80 2.06
C GLU A 117 12.49 -9.35 2.52
N VAL A 118 12.91 -9.13 3.76
CA VAL A 118 13.10 -7.80 4.33
C VAL A 118 14.58 -7.58 4.65
N ASP A 119 15.18 -6.57 4.02
CA ASP A 119 16.58 -6.20 4.26
C ASP A 119 16.76 -5.57 5.65
N ARG A 120 15.87 -4.64 6.00
CA ARG A 120 15.80 -4.03 7.33
C ARG A 120 14.45 -3.38 7.57
N ILE A 121 14.19 -3.11 8.85
CA ILE A 121 13.03 -2.34 9.31
C ILE A 121 13.49 -0.99 9.88
N PHE A 122 12.61 -0.01 9.80
CA PHE A 122 12.79 1.29 10.44
C PHE A 122 11.43 1.85 10.86
N THR A 123 11.42 2.95 11.62
CA THR A 123 10.18 3.52 12.14
C THR A 123 10.20 5.03 11.98
N VAL A 124 9.04 5.63 11.76
CA VAL A 124 8.90 7.08 11.68
C VAL A 124 7.91 7.55 12.75
N PRO A 125 8.27 8.53 13.60
CA PRO A 125 7.35 9.09 14.58
C PRO A 125 6.09 9.65 13.89
N LEU A 126 4.91 9.29 14.39
CA LEU A 126 3.64 9.76 13.85
C LEU A 126 3.53 11.29 13.93
N ARG A 127 4.03 11.88 15.01
CA ARG A 127 4.13 13.35 15.17
C ARG A 127 4.94 14.03 14.06
N GLN A 128 5.96 13.36 13.52
CA GLN A 128 6.77 13.90 12.43
C GLN A 128 5.98 13.84 11.12
N LEU A 129 5.30 12.73 10.85
CA LEU A 129 4.45 12.58 9.66
C LEU A 129 3.26 13.53 9.66
N LEU A 130 2.69 13.85 10.83
CA LEU A 130 1.59 14.82 10.95
C LEU A 130 1.98 16.24 10.51
N VAL A 131 3.25 16.62 10.64
CA VAL A 131 3.77 17.95 10.28
C VAL A 131 4.60 17.96 9.00
N THR A 132 4.82 16.80 8.38
CA THR A 132 5.56 16.65 7.13
C THR A 132 4.58 16.42 6.00
N ASP A 133 4.45 17.37 5.08
CA ASP A 133 3.63 17.19 3.89
C ASP A 133 4.47 16.51 2.79
N PRO A 134 3.92 15.53 2.05
CA PRO A 134 4.64 14.90 0.96
C PRO A 134 4.78 15.84 -0.24
N VAL A 135 5.90 15.71 -0.97
CA VAL A 135 6.10 16.34 -2.27
C VAL A 135 5.50 15.44 -3.34
N TYR A 136 4.73 16.03 -4.25
CA TYR A 136 4.09 15.28 -5.33
C TYR A 136 4.83 15.45 -6.66
N TYR A 137 5.20 14.32 -7.25
CA TYR A 137 5.82 14.28 -8.58
C TYR A 137 4.86 13.67 -9.60
N ARG A 138 4.82 14.28 -10.78
CA ARG A 138 3.96 13.84 -11.88
C ARG A 138 4.68 12.79 -12.73
N LEU A 139 4.15 11.58 -12.77
CA LEU A 139 4.58 10.53 -13.70
C LEU A 139 3.63 10.47 -14.89
N GLU A 140 4.14 10.71 -16.09
CA GLU A 140 3.36 10.63 -17.33
C GLU A 140 3.43 9.21 -17.91
N ALA A 141 2.26 8.64 -18.20
CA ALA A 141 2.14 7.40 -18.96
C ALA A 141 1.46 7.70 -20.30
N ALA A 142 2.15 7.40 -21.39
CA ALA A 142 1.62 7.47 -22.74
C ALA A 142 1.85 6.14 -23.46
N PRO A 143 0.90 5.67 -24.30
CA PRO A 143 1.16 4.59 -25.22
C PRO A 143 2.34 4.96 -26.12
N ILE A 144 3.34 4.07 -26.22
CA ILE A 144 4.40 4.23 -27.21
C ILE A 144 3.92 3.71 -28.57
N GLU A 145 4.30 4.38 -29.66
CA GLU A 145 3.84 4.03 -31.01
C GLU A 145 4.22 2.61 -31.44
N THR A 146 5.25 2.02 -30.83
CA THR A 146 5.77 0.67 -31.12
C THR A 146 5.02 -0.44 -30.40
N THR A 147 3.91 -0.15 -29.71
CA THR A 147 3.08 -1.18 -29.08
C THR A 147 2.37 -2.05 -30.13
N ASP A 148 1.94 -3.24 -29.73
CA ASP A 148 1.06 -4.12 -30.50
C ASP A 148 -0.40 -3.63 -30.52
N PHE A 149 -0.63 -2.39 -30.10
CA PHE A 149 -1.94 -1.78 -30.05
C PHE A 149 -2.48 -1.60 -31.49
N PRO A 150 -3.65 -2.15 -31.82
CA PRO A 150 -4.16 -2.15 -33.19
C PRO A 150 -4.85 -0.82 -33.52
N PHE A 151 -4.06 0.23 -33.75
CA PHE A 151 -4.58 1.55 -34.09
C PHE A 151 -5.50 1.52 -35.33
N ASP A 152 -5.23 0.65 -36.29
CA ASP A 152 -6.06 0.45 -37.49
C ASP A 152 -7.51 0.01 -37.18
N ARG A 153 -7.77 -0.50 -35.97
CA ARG A 153 -9.09 -0.98 -35.56
C ARG A 153 -9.91 0.05 -34.78
N ILE A 154 -9.36 1.20 -34.45
CA ILE A 154 -10.07 2.25 -33.70
C ILE A 154 -10.31 3.49 -34.54
N ARG A 155 -11.35 4.25 -34.19
CA ARG A 155 -11.59 5.56 -34.80
C ARG A 155 -10.43 6.49 -34.46
N ASN A 156 -10.03 7.30 -35.43
CA ASN A 156 -8.87 8.20 -35.38
C ASN A 156 -7.51 7.51 -35.35
N GLY A 157 -7.44 6.18 -35.33
CA GLY A 157 -6.19 5.43 -35.44
C GLY A 157 -5.07 5.97 -34.58
N LYS A 158 -3.93 6.27 -35.21
CA LYS A 158 -2.75 6.83 -34.54
C LYS A 158 -2.97 8.23 -33.95
N ASP A 159 -3.96 8.97 -34.46
CA ASP A 159 -4.33 10.30 -33.97
C ASP A 159 -5.31 10.23 -32.78
N TYR A 160 -5.66 9.02 -32.30
CA TYR A 160 -6.50 8.86 -31.12
C TYR A 160 -5.83 9.53 -29.92
N GLN A 161 -6.53 10.51 -29.35
CA GLN A 161 -6.09 11.25 -28.17
C GLN A 161 -6.32 10.38 -26.92
N PHE A 162 -5.37 9.50 -26.62
CA PHE A 162 -5.37 8.82 -25.32
C PHE A 162 -5.34 9.90 -24.24
N SER A 163 -6.17 9.74 -23.21
CA SER A 163 -6.06 10.58 -22.02
C SER A 163 -4.60 10.55 -21.58
N GLN A 164 -3.94 11.71 -21.46
CA GLN A 164 -2.66 11.78 -20.78
C GLN A 164 -2.89 11.30 -19.36
N GLN A 165 -2.53 10.05 -19.09
CA GLN A 165 -2.64 9.50 -17.75
C GLN A 165 -1.40 9.98 -17.02
N TYR A 166 -1.56 11.07 -16.27
CA TYR A 166 -0.57 11.43 -15.28
C TYR A 166 -0.97 10.86 -13.93
N ARG A 167 0.01 10.31 -13.21
CA ARG A 167 -0.14 9.91 -11.82
C ARG A 167 0.62 10.89 -10.96
N SER A 168 -0.07 11.45 -9.97
CA SER A 168 0.58 12.25 -8.92
C SER A 168 1.09 11.29 -7.85
N ILE A 169 2.40 11.18 -7.71
CA ILE A 169 3.05 10.24 -6.80
C ILE A 169 3.57 11.03 -5.59
N PRO A 170 3.12 10.73 -4.36
CA PRO A 170 3.63 11.36 -3.14
C PRO A 170 5.00 10.82 -2.75
N PHE A 171 5.84 11.69 -2.19
CA PHE A 171 7.16 11.40 -1.64
C PHE A 171 7.30 12.09 -0.28
N TYR A 172 7.51 11.31 0.78
CA TYR A 172 8.03 11.83 2.04
C TYR A 172 9.55 11.82 1.98
N GLU A 173 10.11 13.01 1.85
CA GLU A 173 11.55 13.26 1.79
C GLU A 173 12.08 13.67 3.18
N ASN A 174 13.40 13.68 3.36
CA ASN A 174 14.07 14.06 4.63
C ASN A 174 13.74 13.14 5.83
N LEU A 175 13.39 11.89 5.55
CA LEU A 175 13.31 10.81 6.53
C LEU A 175 14.59 9.95 6.44
N GLU A 176 14.72 8.96 7.33
CA GLU A 176 15.78 7.95 7.21
C GLU A 176 15.76 7.29 5.83
N GLU A 177 14.56 7.01 5.31
CA GLU A 177 14.34 6.49 3.97
C GLU A 177 13.25 7.26 3.25
N THR A 178 13.40 7.40 1.92
CA THR A 178 12.37 8.04 1.11
C THR A 178 11.17 7.12 0.99
N ILE A 179 10.02 7.55 1.53
CA ILE A 179 8.76 6.82 1.40
C ILE A 179 8.02 7.39 0.21
N TRP A 180 7.74 6.57 -0.80
CA TRP A 180 7.09 7.02 -2.03
C TRP A 180 6.13 5.96 -2.59
N GLY A 181 5.42 6.29 -3.67
CA GLY A 181 4.53 5.34 -4.33
C GLY A 181 3.31 4.97 -3.48
N MET A 182 2.91 3.69 -3.53
CA MET A 182 1.71 3.20 -2.84
C MET A 182 1.83 3.32 -1.31
N THR A 183 3.01 3.05 -0.75
CA THR A 183 3.28 3.17 0.68
C THR A 183 3.09 4.60 1.18
N ALA A 184 3.58 5.59 0.41
CA ALA A 184 3.34 7.00 0.71
C ALA A 184 1.88 7.40 0.52
N GLN A 185 1.15 6.82 -0.44
CA GLN A 185 -0.29 7.07 -0.60
C GLN A 185 -1.09 6.59 0.61
N PHE A 186 -0.84 5.38 1.12
CA PHE A 186 -1.50 4.88 2.33
C PHE A 186 -1.06 5.66 3.59
N THR A 187 0.22 6.02 3.70
CA THR A 187 0.71 6.88 4.78
C THR A 187 -0.04 8.20 4.78
N GLN A 188 -0.12 8.89 3.64
CA GLN A 188 -0.85 10.16 3.53
C GLN A 188 -2.35 9.99 3.81
N CYS A 189 -2.98 8.92 3.32
CA CYS A 189 -4.38 8.61 3.59
C CYS A 189 -4.64 8.50 5.11
N PHE A 190 -3.80 7.74 5.82
CA PHE A 190 -3.89 7.61 7.26
C PHE A 190 -3.69 8.96 7.98
N ILE A 191 -2.69 9.75 7.58
CA ILE A 191 -2.44 11.09 8.13
C ILE A 191 -3.63 12.03 7.91
N ASP A 192 -4.26 12.00 6.73
CA ASP A 192 -5.44 12.82 6.43
C ASP A 192 -6.65 12.43 7.28
N ILE A 193 -6.85 11.14 7.55
CA ILE A 193 -7.89 10.65 8.47
C ILE A 193 -7.67 11.23 9.87
N LEU A 194 -6.44 11.16 10.39
CA LEU A 194 -6.10 11.70 11.71
C LEU A 194 -6.29 13.22 11.78
N LYS A 195 -5.81 13.96 10.78
CA LYS A 195 -5.93 15.43 10.71
C LYS A 195 -7.39 15.87 10.72
N LYS A 196 -8.27 15.17 10.00
CA LYS A 196 -9.71 15.46 10.00
C LYS A 196 -10.35 15.25 11.37
N ALA A 197 -10.04 14.13 12.03
CA ALA A 197 -10.56 13.85 13.37
C ALA A 197 -10.20 14.94 14.38
N THR A 198 -8.97 15.47 14.33
CA THR A 198 -8.52 16.54 15.24
C THR A 198 -9.11 17.93 14.96
N GLN A 199 -9.77 18.13 13.81
CA GLN A 199 -10.41 19.41 13.45
C GLN A 199 -11.91 19.43 13.78
N GLU A 200 -12.50 18.27 14.10
CA GLU A 200 -13.91 18.11 14.45
C GLU A 200 -14.16 18.11 15.98
N GLU A 201 -13.10 18.19 16.79
CA GLU A 201 -13.11 18.37 18.26
C GLU A 201 -12.91 19.85 18.67
#